data_AF-A0A2V5RLJ2-F1
#
_entry.id   AF-A0A2V5RLJ2-F1
#
_cell.length_a   1.000
_cell.length_b   1.000
_cell.length_c   1.000
_cell.angle_alpha   90.00
_cell.angle_beta   90.00
_cell.angle_gamma   90.00
#
_symmetry.space_group_name_H-M   'P 1'
#
loop_
_entity.id
_entity.type
_entity.pdbx_description
1 polymer ?
#
loop_
_entity_poly.entity_id
_entity_poly.type
_entity_poly.pdbx_seq_one_letter_code
_entity_poly.pdbx_strand_id
1 'polypeptide(L)'
;MVARALHLNLDDAWPNESLGLPLIDAREWGPHLRFSAPPQLIEQFYREHEVDLAAPFLLYGSGDFHYLTALRLRPIGEPIVLVSFDNHPDWDVRPPKWGCGGWVSRALELPHVRRASVWGCGNFECWWPHQIFGNRRAERAGILEVHPWADDRPVKDRQRKGAILRENWHEHFDRFLQILDRMSVYVTIDLDCLCAEQAITNWESGRFVITDLVQNPGMRVASNASLRNSIIRRFSYRRRTRFARSILKRCKISGHH
;
A
#
# COMPACT_ATOMS: atom_id res chain seq x y z
N MET A 1 11.12 16.86 17.32
CA MET A 1 10.31 15.69 17.69
C MET A 1 9.52 15.30 16.45
N VAL A 2 9.71 14.10 15.90
CA VAL A 2 9.00 13.69 14.67
C VAL A 2 7.51 13.55 14.97
N ALA A 3 6.65 14.15 14.15
CA ALA A 3 5.21 14.02 14.29
C ALA A 3 4.80 12.54 14.15
N ARG A 4 3.91 12.05 15.02
CA ARG A 4 3.44 10.65 14.97
C ARG A 4 2.58 10.36 13.73
N ALA A 5 2.01 11.40 13.15
CA ALA A 5 1.18 11.41 11.96
C ALA A 5 1.46 12.69 11.17
N LEU A 6 1.63 12.59 9.85
CA LEU A 6 2.02 13.69 8.96
C LEU A 6 1.23 13.64 7.65
N HIS A 7 1.01 14.79 7.03
CA HIS A 7 0.56 14.90 5.64
C HIS A 7 1.66 15.59 4.82
N LEU A 8 2.25 14.89 3.85
CA LEU A 8 3.21 15.43 2.89
C LEU A 8 2.51 15.68 1.56
N ASN A 9 2.25 16.95 1.26
CA ASN A 9 1.48 17.34 0.10
C ASN A 9 2.38 17.41 -1.14
N LEU A 10 2.16 16.50 -2.09
CA LEU A 10 2.91 16.44 -3.36
C LEU A 10 2.13 17.03 -4.53
N ASP A 11 0.79 17.05 -4.47
CA ASP A 11 -0.04 17.40 -5.63
C ASP A 11 -1.47 17.87 -5.32
N ASP A 12 -1.73 18.32 -4.10
CA ASP A 12 -3.05 18.78 -3.66
C ASP A 12 -4.16 17.72 -3.84
N ALA A 13 -3.83 16.43 -3.68
CA ALA A 13 -4.80 15.32 -3.76
C ALA A 13 -5.98 15.41 -2.76
N TRP A 14 -5.87 16.25 -1.73
CA TRP A 14 -6.94 16.56 -0.77
C TRP A 14 -7.25 18.07 -0.75
N PRO A 15 -7.74 18.64 -1.85
CA PRO A 15 -7.97 20.08 -1.92
C PRO A 15 -9.13 20.44 -1.00
N ASN A 16 -8.94 21.46 -0.16
CA ASN A 16 -9.95 21.99 0.77
C ASN A 16 -10.34 21.07 1.95
N GLU A 17 -9.59 19.99 2.21
CA GLU A 17 -9.83 19.14 3.37
C GLU A 17 -8.85 19.43 4.52
N SER A 18 -9.36 19.79 5.70
CA SER A 18 -8.55 19.81 6.92
C SER A 18 -8.46 18.39 7.48
N LEU A 19 -7.34 17.73 7.23
CA LEU A 19 -7.09 16.36 7.69
C LEU A 19 -6.76 16.28 9.19
N GLY A 20 -6.60 17.42 9.86
CA GLY A 20 -6.15 17.48 11.26
C GLY A 20 -4.74 16.92 11.49
N LEU A 21 -3.95 16.83 10.42
CA LEU A 21 -2.55 16.39 10.44
C LEU A 21 -1.63 17.60 10.22
N PRO A 22 -0.44 17.64 10.84
CA PRO A 22 0.62 18.55 10.42
C PRO A 22 0.89 18.40 8.91
N LEU A 23 0.99 19.53 8.21
CA LEU A 23 1.18 19.59 6.76
C LEU A 23 2.62 19.98 6.44
N ILE A 24 3.27 19.20 5.59
CA ILE A 24 4.52 19.55 4.91
C ILE A 24 4.18 19.77 3.44
N ASP A 25 4.49 20.96 2.94
CA ASP A 25 4.31 21.30 1.53
C ASP A 25 5.55 20.84 0.75
N ALA A 26 5.36 19.90 -0.17
CA ALA A 26 6.39 19.38 -1.06
C ALA A 26 5.90 19.37 -2.51
N ARG A 27 4.97 20.26 -2.87
CA ARG A 27 4.35 20.30 -4.20
C ARG A 27 5.32 20.59 -5.33
N GLU A 28 6.44 21.24 -5.04
CA GLU A 28 7.54 21.44 -6.00
C GLU A 28 8.14 20.11 -6.49
N TRP A 29 8.10 19.06 -5.67
CA TRP A 29 8.55 17.73 -6.04
C TRP A 29 7.55 16.97 -6.91
N GLY A 30 6.25 17.25 -6.76
CA GLY A 30 5.17 16.52 -7.40
C GLY A 30 5.36 16.26 -8.90
N PRO A 31 5.49 17.30 -9.74
CA PRO A 31 5.66 17.13 -11.18
C PRO A 31 6.87 16.26 -11.57
N HIS A 32 7.93 16.30 -10.78
CA HIS A 32 9.19 15.61 -11.05
C HIS A 32 9.20 14.16 -10.57
N LEU A 33 8.32 13.84 -9.61
CA LEU A 33 8.21 12.51 -9.03
C LEU A 33 6.98 11.74 -9.52
N ARG A 34 6.07 12.34 -10.28
CA ARG A 34 4.82 11.69 -10.70
C ARG A 34 5.10 10.47 -11.58
N PHE A 35 4.51 9.32 -11.25
CA PHE A 35 4.63 8.00 -11.92
C PHE A 35 5.99 7.32 -11.83
N SER A 36 7.07 8.06 -12.05
CA SER A 36 8.45 7.57 -12.04
C SER A 36 9.45 8.72 -11.97
N ALA A 37 10.68 8.43 -11.55
CA ALA A 37 11.75 9.42 -11.50
C ALA A 37 13.15 8.79 -11.67
N PRO A 38 14.16 9.53 -12.13
CA PRO A 38 15.53 9.05 -12.19
C PRO A 38 16.10 8.85 -10.78
N PRO A 39 17.02 7.88 -10.58
CA PRO A 39 17.59 7.59 -9.26
C PRO A 39 18.18 8.81 -8.54
N GLN A 40 18.83 9.72 -9.27
CA GLN A 40 19.44 10.92 -8.68
C GLN A 40 18.40 11.82 -8.01
N LEU A 41 17.24 12.01 -8.66
CA LEU A 41 16.15 12.83 -8.12
C LEU A 41 15.50 12.15 -6.91
N ILE A 42 15.36 10.82 -6.96
CA ILE A 42 14.88 10.02 -5.83
C ILE A 42 15.79 10.14 -4.60
N GLU A 43 17.10 10.05 -4.79
CA GLU A 43 18.04 10.23 -3.68
C GLU A 43 18.07 11.67 -3.16
N GLN A 44 17.81 12.66 -4.01
CA GLN A 44 17.68 14.05 -3.57
C GLN A 44 16.43 14.23 -2.71
N PHE A 45 15.26 13.81 -3.21
CA PHE A 45 14.01 13.84 -2.47
C PHE A 45 14.12 13.12 -1.12
N TYR A 46 14.70 11.91 -1.13
CA TYR A 46 14.88 11.14 0.10
C TYR A 46 15.72 11.88 1.14
N ARG A 47 16.84 12.50 0.74
CA ARG A 47 17.71 13.24 1.68
C ARG A 47 17.01 14.46 2.28
N GLU A 48 16.20 15.16 1.49
CA GLU A 48 15.49 16.36 1.95
C GLU A 48 14.29 16.02 2.85
N HIS A 49 13.61 14.91 2.58
CA HIS A 49 12.40 14.49 3.31
C HIS A 49 12.58 13.24 4.19
N GLU A 50 13.80 12.83 4.51
CA GLU A 50 14.07 11.60 5.28
C GLU A 50 13.31 11.57 6.60
N VAL A 51 13.30 12.71 7.30
CA VAL A 51 12.62 12.88 8.60
C VAL A 51 11.10 12.77 8.44
N ASP A 52 10.55 13.32 7.37
CA ASP A 52 9.11 13.31 7.07
C ASP A 52 8.66 11.89 6.68
N LEU A 53 9.44 11.21 5.83
CA LEU A 53 9.22 9.84 5.37
C LEU A 53 9.28 8.83 6.53
N ALA A 54 10.06 9.13 7.58
CA ALA A 54 10.16 8.34 8.80
C ALA A 54 8.98 8.52 9.77
N ALA A 55 8.02 9.42 9.49
CA ALA A 55 6.82 9.55 10.31
C ALA A 55 6.07 8.20 10.39
N PRO A 56 5.66 7.74 11.58
CA PRO A 56 4.98 6.45 11.73
C PRO A 56 3.74 6.33 10.86
N PHE A 57 2.91 7.38 10.84
CA PHE A 57 1.80 7.52 9.91
C PHE A 57 2.09 8.70 8.98
N LEU A 58 1.98 8.50 7.68
CA LEU A 58 2.18 9.58 6.71
C LEU A 58 1.25 9.36 5.54
N LEU A 59 0.40 10.36 5.32
CA LEU A 59 -0.40 10.55 4.12
C LEU A 59 0.40 11.35 3.10
N TYR A 60 0.44 10.94 1.84
CA TYR A 60 1.12 11.73 0.81
C TYR A 60 0.59 11.48 -0.60
N GLY A 61 0.47 12.57 -1.36
CA GLY A 61 0.15 12.61 -2.80
C GLY A 61 -1.06 11.79 -3.27
N SER A 62 -1.35 11.84 -4.58
CA SER A 62 -2.20 10.85 -5.26
C SER A 62 -1.49 9.49 -5.43
N GLY A 63 -2.19 8.50 -6.01
CA GLY A 63 -1.64 7.15 -6.28
C GLY A 63 -0.37 7.15 -7.14
N ASP A 64 -0.14 8.21 -7.92
CA ASP A 64 1.05 8.35 -8.78
C ASP A 64 2.37 8.40 -8.02
N PHE A 65 2.31 8.57 -6.71
CA PHE A 65 3.46 8.65 -5.82
C PHE A 65 3.62 7.41 -4.95
N HIS A 66 2.74 6.41 -5.06
CA HIS A 66 2.73 5.26 -4.15
C HIS A 66 4.06 4.52 -4.10
N TYR A 67 4.81 4.52 -5.20
CA TYR A 67 6.16 3.96 -5.29
C TYR A 67 7.19 4.57 -4.33
N LEU A 68 6.96 5.79 -3.83
CA LEU A 68 7.78 6.41 -2.78
C LEU A 68 7.69 5.64 -1.45
N THR A 69 6.72 4.72 -1.30
CA THR A 69 6.65 3.77 -0.17
C THR A 69 7.98 3.04 0.02
N ALA A 70 8.65 2.64 -1.07
CA ALA A 70 9.93 1.92 -0.98
C ALA A 70 11.03 2.75 -0.28
N LEU A 71 10.98 4.08 -0.34
CA LEU A 71 11.93 4.95 0.37
C LEU A 71 11.73 4.93 1.87
N ARG A 72 10.47 4.88 2.32
CA ARG A 72 10.10 4.85 3.74
C ARG A 72 10.53 3.58 4.45
N LEU A 73 10.83 2.53 3.71
CA LEU A 73 11.35 1.28 4.25
C LEU A 73 12.84 1.37 4.62
N ARG A 74 13.60 2.29 4.00
CA ARG A 74 15.04 2.43 4.22
C ARG A 74 15.46 2.67 5.68
N PRO A 75 14.83 3.58 6.44
CA PRO A 75 15.25 3.85 7.82
C PRO A 75 14.86 2.74 8.81
N ILE A 76 14.12 1.70 8.38
CA ILE A 76 13.69 0.61 9.25
C ILE A 76 14.87 -0.32 9.52
N GLY A 77 15.37 -0.33 10.77
CA GLY A 77 16.51 -1.16 11.16
C GLY A 77 16.17 -2.60 11.56
N GLU A 78 14.89 -2.97 11.62
CA GLU A 78 14.44 -4.31 12.03
C GLU A 78 13.83 -5.10 10.87
N PRO A 79 13.88 -6.44 10.89
CA PRO A 79 13.21 -7.26 9.90
C PRO A 79 11.70 -7.01 9.86
N ILE A 80 11.14 -6.84 8.67
CA ILE A 80 9.71 -6.62 8.47
C ILE A 80 9.09 -7.52 7.40
N VAL A 81 7.77 -7.64 7.46
CA VAL A 81 6.92 -8.07 6.35
C VAL A 81 6.13 -6.88 5.82
N LEU A 82 6.23 -6.63 4.52
CA LEU A 82 5.45 -5.63 3.80
C LEU A 82 4.09 -6.21 3.40
N VAL A 83 3.01 -5.52 3.74
CA VAL A 83 1.64 -5.83 3.33
C VAL A 83 1.09 -4.63 2.56
N SER A 84 0.86 -4.81 1.26
CA SER A 84 0.26 -3.78 0.40
C SER A 84 -1.19 -4.14 0.12
N PHE A 85 -2.10 -3.17 0.25
CA PHE A 85 -3.45 -3.25 -0.32
C PHE A 85 -3.49 -2.36 -1.54
N ASP A 86 -3.74 -2.96 -2.69
CA ASP A 86 -3.43 -2.36 -3.98
C ASP A 86 -4.24 -3.05 -5.10
N ASN A 87 -4.74 -2.28 -6.06
CA ASN A 87 -5.35 -2.88 -7.25
C ASN A 87 -4.29 -3.44 -8.23
N HIS A 88 -3.07 -2.93 -8.15
CA HIS A 88 -1.93 -3.32 -8.96
C HIS A 88 -0.91 -4.14 -8.15
N PRO A 89 -0.18 -5.07 -8.76
CA PRO A 89 0.80 -5.87 -8.04
C PRO A 89 2.15 -5.14 -7.80
N ASP A 90 2.42 -4.08 -8.56
CA ASP A 90 3.63 -3.24 -8.50
C ASP A 90 4.98 -4.00 -8.44
N TRP A 91 4.96 -5.17 -9.07
CA TRP A 91 6.02 -6.18 -9.04
C TRP A 91 6.92 -6.18 -10.28
N ASP A 92 6.76 -5.24 -11.22
CA ASP A 92 7.52 -5.22 -12.47
C ASP A 92 9.03 -5.11 -12.17
N VAL A 93 9.83 -5.81 -12.96
CA VAL A 93 11.29 -5.85 -12.84
C VAL A 93 11.99 -5.00 -13.90
N ARG A 94 11.23 -4.51 -14.90
CA ARG A 94 11.74 -3.71 -16.01
C ARG A 94 11.91 -2.24 -15.60
N PRO A 95 12.66 -1.45 -16.38
CA PRO A 95 12.72 -0.01 -16.22
C PRO A 95 11.34 0.67 -16.39
N PRO A 96 11.13 1.85 -15.77
CA PRO A 96 12.08 2.59 -14.92
C PRO A 96 12.30 1.92 -13.56
N LYS A 97 13.51 2.08 -12.98
CA LYS A 97 13.83 1.46 -11.67
C LYS A 97 12.90 2.00 -10.57
N TRP A 98 12.66 3.30 -10.55
CA TRP A 98 11.76 3.97 -9.62
C TRP A 98 10.50 4.42 -10.34
N GLY A 99 9.39 3.70 -10.13
CA GLY A 99 8.06 4.05 -10.62
C GLY A 99 6.99 3.12 -10.07
N CYS A 100 5.72 3.48 -10.27
CA CYS A 100 4.54 2.79 -9.70
C CYS A 100 4.58 1.28 -9.94
N GLY A 101 4.64 0.84 -11.20
CA GLY A 101 4.53 -0.59 -11.51
C GLY A 101 5.63 -1.52 -10.98
N GLY A 102 6.72 -1.03 -10.38
CA GLY A 102 7.87 -1.85 -9.97
C GLY A 102 8.39 -1.62 -8.55
N TRP A 103 7.68 -0.85 -7.72
CA TRP A 103 8.21 -0.44 -6.41
C TRP A 103 8.28 -1.58 -5.39
N VAL A 104 7.42 -2.59 -5.49
CA VAL A 104 7.50 -3.79 -4.62
C VAL A 104 8.81 -4.53 -4.88
N SER A 105 9.26 -4.58 -6.13
CA SER A 105 10.59 -5.11 -6.47
C SER A 105 11.72 -4.28 -5.85
N ARG A 106 11.57 -2.96 -5.74
CA ARG A 106 12.54 -2.08 -5.05
C ARG A 106 12.53 -2.31 -3.55
N ALA A 107 11.37 -2.48 -2.94
CA ALA A 107 11.23 -2.79 -1.52
C ALA A 107 11.95 -4.11 -1.17
N LEU A 108 11.81 -5.13 -2.01
CA LEU A 108 12.46 -6.44 -1.83
C LEU A 108 13.98 -6.43 -2.07
N GLU A 109 14.56 -5.34 -2.59
CA GLU A 109 16.03 -5.15 -2.62
C GLU A 109 16.59 -4.84 -1.22
N LEU A 110 15.75 -4.41 -0.28
CA LEU A 110 16.16 -4.11 1.10
C LEU A 110 16.25 -5.39 1.94
N PRO A 111 17.40 -5.72 2.56
CA PRO A 111 17.64 -7.01 3.19
C PRO A 111 16.78 -7.29 4.43
N HIS A 112 16.27 -6.23 5.08
CA HIS A 112 15.36 -6.35 6.22
C HIS A 112 13.90 -6.55 5.79
N VAL A 113 13.54 -6.33 4.52
CA VAL A 113 12.22 -6.67 3.98
C VAL A 113 12.21 -8.16 3.67
N ARG A 114 11.76 -8.96 4.64
CA ARG A 114 11.84 -10.43 4.57
C ARG A 114 10.82 -11.03 3.61
N ARG A 115 9.68 -10.37 3.48
CA ARG A 115 8.57 -10.80 2.63
C ARG A 115 7.70 -9.60 2.27
N ALA A 116 7.12 -9.64 1.08
CA ALA A 116 6.06 -8.74 0.64
C ALA A 116 4.82 -9.55 0.28
N SER A 117 3.64 -9.02 0.61
CA SER A 117 2.35 -9.61 0.30
C SER A 117 1.40 -8.52 -0.20
N VAL A 118 0.96 -8.62 -1.44
CA VAL A 118 0.10 -7.63 -2.10
C VAL A 118 -1.31 -8.20 -2.22
N TRP A 119 -2.31 -7.46 -1.74
CA TRP A 119 -3.69 -7.91 -1.61
C TRP A 119 -4.64 -7.05 -2.42
N GLY A 120 -5.55 -7.72 -3.12
CA GLY A 120 -6.67 -7.06 -3.78
C GLY A 120 -6.43 -6.69 -5.24
N CYS A 121 -5.40 -7.28 -5.87
CA CYS A 121 -5.09 -6.95 -7.26
C CYS A 121 -6.26 -7.35 -8.17
N GLY A 122 -7.02 -6.38 -8.65
CA GLY A 122 -8.14 -6.59 -9.57
C GLY A 122 -7.71 -6.49 -11.03
N ASN A 123 -6.56 -5.87 -11.28
CA ASN A 123 -6.15 -5.53 -12.63
C ASN A 123 -5.51 -6.72 -13.40
N PHE A 124 -5.35 -6.54 -14.72
CA PHE A 124 -5.01 -7.60 -15.66
C PHE A 124 -3.58 -8.15 -15.49
N GLU A 125 -2.66 -7.41 -14.85
CA GLU A 125 -1.23 -7.73 -14.75
C GLU A 125 -0.99 -9.05 -14.03
N CYS A 126 -1.89 -9.46 -13.15
CA CYS A 126 -1.81 -10.72 -12.44
C CYS A 126 -2.06 -11.94 -13.33
N TRP A 127 -2.47 -11.76 -14.58
CA TRP A 127 -2.94 -12.84 -15.44
C TRP A 127 -2.12 -12.97 -16.71
N TRP A 128 -2.07 -14.18 -17.27
CA TRP A 128 -1.36 -14.43 -18.52
C TRP A 128 -2.01 -13.63 -19.67
N PRO A 129 -1.21 -12.99 -20.56
CA PRO A 129 0.25 -13.01 -20.63
C PRO A 129 0.97 -11.93 -19.80
N HIS A 130 0.24 -10.94 -19.28
CA HIS A 130 0.81 -9.72 -18.66
C HIS A 130 1.64 -9.99 -17.40
N GLN A 131 1.38 -11.13 -16.77
CA GLN A 131 2.11 -11.60 -15.60
C GLN A 131 3.62 -11.89 -15.87
N ILE A 132 4.06 -12.03 -17.13
CA ILE A 132 5.44 -12.42 -17.46
C ILE A 132 6.49 -11.45 -16.89
N PHE A 133 6.15 -10.18 -16.72
CA PHE A 133 7.08 -9.15 -16.24
C PHE A 133 7.10 -8.96 -14.73
N GLY A 134 6.23 -9.67 -14.00
CA GLY A 134 6.27 -9.65 -12.54
C GLY A 134 7.53 -10.31 -11.99
N ASN A 135 7.87 -10.02 -10.74
CA ASN A 135 9.02 -10.58 -10.05
C ASN A 135 8.85 -12.07 -9.71
N ARG A 136 8.86 -12.92 -10.74
CA ARG A 136 8.68 -14.39 -10.65
C ARG A 136 9.78 -15.08 -9.87
N ARG A 137 10.95 -14.44 -9.73
CA ARG A 137 12.02 -14.94 -8.87
C ARG A 137 11.63 -14.82 -7.40
N ALA A 138 11.12 -13.67 -6.99
CA ALA A 138 10.65 -13.42 -5.62
C ALA A 138 9.45 -14.32 -5.27
N GLU A 139 8.50 -14.50 -6.18
CA GLU A 139 7.37 -15.41 -5.93
C GLU A 139 7.80 -16.86 -5.77
N ARG A 140 8.69 -17.37 -6.64
CA ARG A 140 9.21 -18.75 -6.54
C ARG A 140 10.00 -18.97 -5.25
N ALA A 141 10.68 -17.94 -4.76
CA ALA A 141 11.40 -17.97 -3.48
C ALA A 141 10.47 -17.84 -2.26
N GLY A 142 9.17 -17.58 -2.45
CA GLY A 142 8.21 -17.37 -1.36
C GLY A 142 8.40 -16.05 -0.60
N ILE A 143 9.20 -15.12 -1.14
CA ILE A 143 9.42 -13.79 -0.55
C ILE A 143 8.43 -12.75 -1.08
N LEU A 144 7.74 -13.03 -2.19
CA LEU A 144 6.63 -12.23 -2.70
C LEU A 144 5.38 -13.10 -2.84
N GLU A 145 4.26 -12.64 -2.30
CA GLU A 145 2.95 -13.21 -2.54
C GLU A 145 2.01 -12.15 -3.08
N VAL A 146 1.27 -12.49 -4.12
CA VAL A 146 0.28 -11.60 -4.73
C VAL A 146 -1.07 -12.30 -4.70
N HIS A 147 -2.07 -11.59 -4.22
CA HIS A 147 -3.41 -12.09 -3.96
C HIS A 147 -4.43 -11.38 -4.85
N PRO A 148 -4.54 -11.78 -6.13
CA PRO A 148 -5.47 -11.17 -7.07
C PRO A 148 -6.89 -11.68 -6.90
N TRP A 149 -7.86 -10.82 -7.21
CA TRP A 149 -9.27 -11.21 -7.29
C TRP A 149 -9.52 -12.14 -8.48
N ALA A 150 -10.14 -13.29 -8.21
CA ALA A 150 -10.44 -14.29 -9.23
C ALA A 150 -11.95 -14.54 -9.43
N ASP A 151 -12.82 -13.74 -8.80
CA ASP A 151 -14.28 -13.88 -8.87
C ASP A 151 -14.78 -14.00 -10.33
N ASP A 152 -14.29 -13.13 -11.22
CA ASP A 152 -14.70 -13.08 -12.62
C ASP A 152 -13.78 -13.87 -13.56
N ARG A 153 -12.91 -14.72 -12.99
CA ARG A 153 -11.96 -15.52 -13.76
C ARG A 153 -12.46 -16.96 -13.96
N PRO A 154 -12.04 -17.63 -15.05
CA PRO A 154 -12.31 -19.06 -15.25
C PRO A 154 -11.88 -19.91 -14.04
N VAL A 155 -12.53 -21.06 -13.84
CA VAL A 155 -12.27 -21.96 -12.69
C VAL A 155 -10.79 -22.31 -12.52
N LYS A 156 -10.07 -22.53 -13.63
CA LYS A 156 -8.62 -22.79 -13.62
C LYS A 156 -7.80 -21.69 -12.92
N ASP A 157 -8.21 -20.43 -13.10
CA ASP A 157 -7.51 -19.25 -12.61
C ASP A 157 -7.88 -18.98 -11.15
N ARG A 158 -9.09 -19.38 -10.71
CA ARG A 158 -9.50 -19.37 -9.30
C ARG A 158 -8.66 -20.31 -8.43
N GLN A 159 -8.06 -21.34 -9.04
CA GLN A 159 -7.18 -22.29 -8.35
C GLN A 159 -5.70 -21.84 -8.34
N ARG A 160 -5.37 -20.71 -8.97
CA ARG A 160 -4.02 -20.14 -8.92
C ARG A 160 -3.64 -19.90 -7.46
N LYS A 161 -2.44 -20.33 -7.08
CA LYS A 161 -1.88 -20.04 -5.74
C LYS A 161 -1.95 -18.53 -5.46
N GLY A 162 -2.47 -18.18 -4.30
CA GLY A 162 -2.60 -16.80 -3.84
C GLY A 162 -3.91 -16.11 -4.28
N ALA A 163 -4.60 -16.60 -5.31
CA ALA A 163 -5.87 -16.03 -5.74
C ALA A 163 -6.89 -16.00 -4.60
N ILE A 164 -7.67 -14.92 -4.58
CA ILE A 164 -8.71 -14.67 -3.57
C ILE A 164 -10.06 -14.46 -4.27
N LEU A 165 -11.12 -14.83 -3.57
CA LEU A 165 -12.50 -14.58 -3.96
C LEU A 165 -13.17 -13.72 -2.89
N ARG A 166 -14.23 -13.00 -3.26
CA ARG A 166 -14.99 -12.18 -2.31
C ARG A 166 -15.42 -12.96 -1.06
N GLU A 167 -15.81 -14.22 -1.25
CA GLU A 167 -16.31 -15.09 -0.20
C GLU A 167 -15.23 -15.57 0.78
N ASN A 168 -13.96 -15.65 0.38
CA ASN A 168 -12.92 -16.35 1.17
C ASN A 168 -11.65 -15.53 1.44
N TRP A 169 -11.52 -14.32 0.87
CA TRP A 169 -10.29 -13.54 1.02
C TRP A 169 -9.98 -13.21 2.49
N HIS A 170 -11.00 -13.00 3.32
CA HIS A 170 -10.84 -12.78 4.76
C HIS A 170 -10.13 -13.94 5.45
N GLU A 171 -10.56 -15.18 5.17
CA GLU A 171 -9.94 -16.38 5.73
C GLU A 171 -8.49 -16.54 5.25
N HIS A 172 -8.23 -16.23 3.98
CA HIS A 172 -6.87 -16.24 3.42
C HIS A 172 -5.98 -15.24 4.15
N PHE A 173 -6.50 -14.03 4.38
CA PHE A 173 -5.79 -12.97 5.08
C PHE A 173 -5.53 -13.32 6.55
N ASP A 174 -6.52 -13.88 7.25
CA ASP A 174 -6.36 -14.32 8.63
C ASP A 174 -5.32 -15.43 8.77
N ARG A 175 -5.31 -16.41 7.85
CA ARG A 175 -4.26 -17.44 7.80
C ARG A 175 -2.88 -16.84 7.53
N PHE A 176 -2.79 -15.88 6.61
CA PHE A 176 -1.54 -15.16 6.36
C PHE A 176 -1.03 -14.47 7.63
N LEU A 177 -1.89 -13.76 8.36
CA LEU A 177 -1.49 -13.08 9.61
C LEU A 177 -1.09 -14.03 10.73
N GLN A 178 -1.71 -15.22 10.82
CA GLN A 178 -1.28 -16.25 11.77
C GLN A 178 0.16 -16.72 11.50
N ILE A 179 0.57 -16.79 10.22
CA ILE A 179 1.94 -17.13 9.83
C ILE A 179 2.92 -16.02 10.22
N LEU A 180 2.46 -14.76 10.32
CA LEU A 180 3.33 -13.64 10.67
C LEU A 180 3.71 -13.58 12.15
N ASP A 181 3.28 -14.52 13.01
CA ASP A 181 3.45 -14.43 14.46
C ASP A 181 4.85 -13.92 14.85
N ARG A 182 4.87 -12.82 15.62
CA ARG A 182 6.06 -12.09 16.12
C ARG A 182 6.89 -11.30 15.10
N MET A 183 6.51 -11.22 13.83
CA MET A 183 7.17 -10.35 12.84
C MET A 183 6.64 -8.92 12.91
N SER A 184 7.53 -7.94 12.71
CA SER A 184 7.13 -6.55 12.49
C SER A 184 6.47 -6.44 11.11
N VAL A 185 5.33 -5.75 11.02
CA VAL A 185 4.60 -5.57 9.77
C VAL A 185 4.63 -4.09 9.37
N TYR A 186 4.89 -3.85 8.10
CA TYR A 186 4.70 -2.56 7.46
C TYR A 186 3.49 -2.68 6.52
N VAL A 187 2.49 -1.84 6.71
CA VAL A 187 1.30 -1.83 5.85
C VAL A 187 1.44 -0.67 4.86
N THR A 188 0.93 -0.80 3.65
CA THR A 188 0.67 0.34 2.77
C THR A 188 -0.63 0.11 2.03
N ILE A 189 -1.27 1.19 1.62
CA ILE A 189 -2.59 1.16 1.01
C ILE A 189 -2.58 2.20 -0.09
N ASP A 190 -2.68 1.72 -1.32
CA ASP A 190 -3.13 2.52 -2.44
C ASP A 190 -4.67 2.58 -2.39
N LEU A 191 -5.24 3.76 -2.66
CA LEU A 191 -6.69 3.92 -2.64
C LEU A 191 -7.36 3.30 -3.85
N ASP A 192 -6.62 3.04 -4.93
CA ASP A 192 -7.18 2.34 -6.08
C ASP A 192 -7.61 0.92 -5.75
N CYS A 193 -7.15 0.33 -4.63
CA CYS A 193 -7.62 -0.99 -4.19
C CYS A 193 -9.12 -1.02 -3.87
N LEU A 194 -9.72 0.16 -3.62
CA LEU A 194 -11.13 0.34 -3.30
C LEU A 194 -12.00 0.36 -4.56
N CYS A 195 -13.26 -0.01 -4.41
CA CYS A 195 -14.25 0.13 -5.47
C CYS A 195 -14.59 1.60 -5.77
N ALA A 196 -15.04 1.86 -6.99
CA ALA A 196 -15.31 3.20 -7.52
C ALA A 196 -16.35 3.99 -6.70
N GLU A 197 -17.26 3.31 -6.01
CA GLU A 197 -18.27 3.94 -5.14
C GLU A 197 -17.67 4.55 -3.87
N GLN A 198 -16.42 4.22 -3.52
CA GLN A 198 -15.83 4.55 -2.23
C GLN A 198 -14.54 5.38 -2.32
N ALA A 199 -13.86 5.32 -3.45
CA ALA A 199 -12.74 6.20 -3.76
C ALA A 199 -12.77 6.56 -5.25
N ILE A 200 -12.59 7.85 -5.52
CA ILE A 200 -12.27 8.34 -6.86
C ILE A 200 -10.75 8.41 -6.93
N THR A 201 -10.19 7.64 -7.85
CA THR A 201 -8.76 7.55 -8.09
C THR A 201 -8.45 7.91 -9.52
N ASN A 202 -7.20 8.25 -9.78
CA ASN A 202 -6.67 8.47 -11.13
C ASN A 202 -6.23 7.16 -11.83
N TRP A 203 -6.35 6.03 -11.13
CA TRP A 203 -6.13 4.66 -11.61
C TRP A 203 -7.44 3.86 -11.59
N GLU A 204 -7.47 2.72 -12.28
CA GLU A 204 -8.62 1.82 -12.28
C GLU A 204 -9.00 1.37 -10.87
N SER A 205 -10.29 1.43 -10.54
CA SER A 205 -10.77 1.01 -9.24
C SER A 205 -10.69 -0.51 -9.06
N GLY A 206 -10.28 -0.90 -7.86
CA GLY A 206 -10.24 -2.26 -7.37
C GLY A 206 -11.61 -2.67 -6.84
N ARG A 207 -11.58 -3.56 -5.86
CA ARG A 207 -12.81 -4.22 -5.38
C ARG A 207 -13.02 -4.12 -3.90
N PHE A 208 -12.04 -3.72 -3.10
CA PHE A 208 -12.28 -3.62 -1.66
C PHE A 208 -13.35 -2.57 -1.36
N VAL A 209 -14.16 -2.85 -0.36
CA VAL A 209 -14.89 -1.81 0.34
C VAL A 209 -14.10 -1.42 1.59
N ILE A 210 -14.22 -0.18 2.04
CA ILE A 210 -13.63 0.39 3.24
C ILE A 210 -13.84 -0.52 4.46
N THR A 211 -14.99 -1.17 4.58
CA THR A 211 -15.25 -2.10 5.69
C THR A 211 -14.35 -3.33 5.66
N ASP A 212 -13.91 -3.77 4.48
CA ASP A 212 -12.91 -4.82 4.30
C ASP A 212 -11.61 -4.44 5.01
N LEU A 213 -11.18 -3.19 4.83
CA LEU A 213 -9.94 -2.66 5.41
C LEU A 213 -10.10 -2.26 6.89
N VAL A 214 -11.30 -1.88 7.33
CA VAL A 214 -11.52 -1.35 8.70
C VAL A 214 -11.90 -2.43 9.69
N GLN A 215 -12.73 -3.37 9.28
CA GLN A 215 -13.45 -4.24 10.20
C GLN A 215 -12.83 -5.64 10.31
N ASN A 216 -11.90 -6.00 9.40
CA ASN A 216 -11.20 -7.27 9.43
C ASN A 216 -10.41 -7.44 10.76
N PRO A 217 -10.71 -8.46 11.59
CA PRO A 217 -10.03 -8.70 12.87
C PRO A 217 -8.53 -8.92 12.75
N GLY A 218 -8.07 -9.51 11.65
CA GLY A 218 -6.66 -9.62 11.30
C GLY A 218 -6.04 -8.25 11.06
N MET A 219 -6.74 -7.37 10.32
CA MET A 219 -6.35 -5.97 10.28
C MET A 219 -6.44 -5.34 11.66
N ARG A 220 -7.31 -5.81 12.59
CA ARG A 220 -7.37 -5.29 13.98
C ARG A 220 -6.12 -5.54 14.82
N VAL A 221 -5.38 -6.59 14.53
CA VAL A 221 -4.05 -6.85 15.10
C VAL A 221 -3.01 -5.87 14.52
N ALA A 222 -3.27 -5.32 13.33
CA ALA A 222 -2.54 -4.22 12.68
C ALA A 222 -3.22 -2.83 12.82
N SER A 223 -4.40 -2.70 13.46
CA SER A 223 -5.31 -1.54 13.24
C SER A 223 -5.31 -0.52 14.35
N ASN A 224 -4.16 -0.34 14.96
CA ASN A 224 -4.04 0.69 15.94
C ASN A 224 -3.86 2.08 15.27
N ALA A 225 -3.91 2.19 13.93
CA ALA A 225 -3.95 3.45 13.17
C ALA A 225 -4.87 3.42 11.93
N SER A 226 -5.26 4.64 11.53
CA SER A 226 -6.14 5.18 10.48
C SER A 226 -5.78 4.82 9.05
N LEU A 227 -6.77 4.71 8.17
CA LEU A 227 -6.66 4.59 6.70
C LEU A 227 -6.62 5.94 5.98
N ARG A 228 -5.51 6.22 5.25
CA ARG A 228 -5.40 6.78 3.87
C ARG A 228 -3.92 7.05 3.53
N ASN A 229 -3.54 6.90 2.25
CA ASN A 229 -2.19 6.76 1.66
C ASN A 229 -1.06 6.44 2.63
N SER A 230 -0.65 5.17 2.61
CA SER A 230 0.37 4.58 3.47
C SER A 230 0.09 4.71 4.98
N ILE A 231 -0.86 3.92 5.47
CA ILE A 231 -0.91 3.59 6.90
C ILE A 231 0.28 2.74 7.24
N ILE A 232 1.16 3.20 8.13
CA ILE A 232 2.03 2.27 8.84
C ILE A 232 1.81 2.40 10.32
N ARG A 233 1.76 1.25 10.96
CA ARG A 233 2.14 1.12 12.35
C ARG A 233 3.03 -0.09 12.49
N ARG A 234 4.14 0.10 13.20
CA ARG A 234 4.97 -0.94 13.79
C ARG A 234 4.14 -1.68 14.86
N PHE A 235 4.04 -3.01 14.77
CA PHE A 235 3.42 -3.85 15.81
C PHE A 235 4.38 -4.87 16.40
N SER A 236 4.27 -5.05 17.71
CA SER A 236 4.55 -6.28 18.44
C SER A 236 3.21 -6.77 19.02
N TYR A 237 2.93 -8.08 18.97
CA TYR A 237 1.63 -8.75 19.20
C TYR A 237 0.91 -8.48 20.55
N ARG A 238 1.40 -7.56 21.39
CA ARG A 238 0.74 -7.16 22.65
C ARG A 238 0.71 -5.64 22.81
N ARG A 239 -0.39 -4.97 22.39
CA ARG A 239 -1.02 -3.77 23.02
C ARG A 239 -2.11 -3.15 22.12
N ARG A 240 -3.25 -2.75 22.72
CA ARG A 240 -4.52 -2.33 22.07
C ARG A 240 -4.84 -0.83 22.30
N THR A 241 -5.27 -0.06 21.28
CA THR A 241 -5.86 1.32 21.35
C THR A 241 -6.60 1.85 20.06
N ARG A 242 -7.94 1.88 20.04
CA ARG A 242 -8.90 2.78 19.31
C ARG A 242 -8.50 3.46 17.93
N PHE A 243 -8.36 2.68 16.83
CA PHE A 243 -8.67 2.87 15.37
C PHE A 243 -8.68 4.27 14.64
N ALA A 244 -8.15 5.38 15.15
CA ALA A 244 -8.11 6.71 14.48
C ALA A 244 -9.46 7.38 14.09
N ARG A 245 -10.55 6.88 14.69
CA ARG A 245 -11.91 7.44 14.69
C ARG A 245 -12.52 7.65 13.28
N SER A 246 -12.72 6.51 12.60
CA SER A 246 -13.71 6.26 11.52
C SER A 246 -13.29 6.52 10.04
N ILE A 247 -11.99 6.42 9.70
CA ILE A 247 -11.35 6.84 8.42
C ILE A 247 -11.36 8.36 8.19
N LEU A 248 -12.44 9.03 8.58
CA LEU A 248 -12.48 10.33 9.30
C LEU A 248 -13.94 10.77 9.54
N LYS A 249 -14.95 10.11 8.92
CA LYS A 249 -16.33 9.89 9.44
C LYS A 249 -17.24 8.97 8.57
N ARG A 250 -16.69 8.04 7.77
CA ARG A 250 -17.23 7.50 6.48
C ARG A 250 -17.04 8.54 5.35
N CYS A 251 -16.78 8.16 4.09
CA CYS A 251 -16.74 9.09 2.93
C CYS A 251 -18.09 9.81 2.71
N LYS A 252 -18.51 10.74 3.58
CA LYS A 252 -19.87 11.30 3.60
C LYS A 252 -20.24 12.02 2.28
N ILE A 253 -20.84 11.26 1.36
CA ILE A 253 -22.17 11.44 0.77
C ILE A 253 -22.53 12.90 0.43
N SER A 254 -22.31 13.29 -0.83
CA SER A 254 -23.32 13.69 -1.83
C SER A 254 -22.75 14.71 -2.81
N GLY A 255 -22.37 14.25 -4.00
CA GLY A 255 -22.46 15.10 -5.18
C GLY A 255 -23.94 15.27 -5.50
N HIS A 256 -24.53 16.38 -5.04
CA HIS A 256 -25.75 16.97 -5.60
C HIS A 256 -25.76 18.46 -5.28
N HIS A 257 -25.41 19.26 -6.29
CA HIS A 257 -26.28 20.36 -6.70
C HIS A 257 -27.00 19.93 -7.96
#